data_AF-A0A7S2V5B6-F1
#
_entry.id   AF-A0A7S2V5B6-F1
#
_cell.length_a   1.000
_cell.length_b   1.000
_cell.length_c   1.000
_cell.angle_alpha   90.00
_cell.angle_beta   90.00
_cell.angle_gamma   90.00
#
_symmetry.space_group_name_H-M   'P 1'
#
loop_
_entity.id
_entity.type
_entity.pdbx_description
1 polymer ?
#
loop_
_entity_poly.entity_id
_entity_poly.type
_entity_poly.pdbx_seq_one_letter_code
_entity_poly.pdbx_strand_id
1 'polypeptide(L)'
;LFKLFGEVMSAYLVERWGRRLLFNISSITSTISMVMLAMSLHYSWPPVMNLISLCSFMWWFSFGIGPVTWVVAAEILPLHLKAKAMSIGVFLNRLTSGICATSFLSLSMALGISGAFGFYAIISAIAVVFYCIFIPESQGKSLEEIQEDLLKDTCSVDKVELPIFCPPHSMTKTCYVNV
;
A
#
# COMPACT_ATOMS: atom_id res chain seq x y z
N LEU A 1 -1.22 -19.27 8.69
CA LEU A 1 -0.23 -19.23 9.81
C LEU A 1 1.10 -18.64 9.37
N PHE A 2 1.82 -19.26 8.42
CA PHE A 2 3.11 -18.76 7.90
C PHE A 2 3.08 -17.26 7.51
N LYS A 3 2.04 -16.84 6.78
CA LYS A 3 1.83 -15.45 6.40
C LYS A 3 1.74 -14.47 7.59
N LEU A 4 1.00 -14.86 8.64
CA LEU A 4 0.76 -14.01 9.81
C LEU A 4 2.05 -13.78 10.61
N PHE A 5 2.91 -14.80 10.72
CA PHE A 5 4.22 -14.65 11.35
C PHE A 5 5.10 -13.63 10.61
N GLY A 6 5.06 -13.63 9.27
CA GLY A 6 5.76 -12.63 8.46
C GLY A 6 5.26 -11.20 8.70
N GLU A 7 3.95 -11.01 8.83
CA GLU A 7 3.35 -9.69 9.11
C GLU A 7 3.71 -9.16 10.51
N VAL A 8 3.71 -10.03 11.53
CA VAL A 8 4.13 -9.65 12.90
C VAL A 8 5.61 -9.27 12.94
N MET A 9 6.46 -10.04 12.27
CA MET A 9 7.89 -9.70 12.15
C MET A 9 8.09 -8.39 11.39
N SER A 10 7.32 -8.14 10.34
CA SER A 10 7.34 -6.87 9.60
C SER A 10 7.02 -5.68 10.49
N ALA A 11 5.96 -5.78 11.31
CA ALA A 11 5.58 -4.71 12.24
C ALA A 11 6.71 -4.36 13.20
N TYR A 12 7.48 -5.35 13.67
CA TYR A 12 8.65 -5.10 14.50
C TYR A 12 9.84 -4.50 13.74
N LEU A 13 10.10 -4.97 12.51
CA LEU A 13 11.23 -4.47 11.72
C LEU A 13 10.98 -3.09 11.12
N VAL A 14 9.74 -2.67 10.90
CA VAL A 14 9.43 -1.35 10.34
C VAL A 14 9.94 -0.22 11.24
N GLU A 15 9.88 -0.42 12.56
CA GLU A 15 10.38 0.54 13.56
C GLU A 15 11.91 0.61 13.58
N ARG A 16 12.62 -0.46 13.18
CA ARG A 16 14.08 -0.56 13.26
C ARG A 16 14.81 -0.23 11.95
N TRP A 17 14.28 -0.68 10.81
CA TRP A 17 14.99 -0.67 9.51
C TRP A 17 14.55 0.47 8.59
N GLY A 18 13.50 1.20 9.00
CA GLY A 18 12.93 2.28 8.22
C GLY A 18 11.96 1.78 7.14
N ARG A 19 10.89 2.55 6.96
CA ARG A 19 9.74 2.23 6.09
C ARG A 19 10.14 2.03 4.62
N ARG A 20 11.02 2.88 4.07
CA ARG A 20 11.42 2.85 2.65
C ARG A 20 12.24 1.62 2.27
N LEU A 21 13.21 1.26 3.10
CA LEU A 21 14.08 0.11 2.84
C LEU A 21 13.27 -1.19 2.85
N LEU A 22 12.38 -1.33 3.84
CA LEU A 22 11.52 -2.50 3.98
C LEU A 22 10.59 -2.66 2.77
N PHE A 23 9.99 -1.57 2.29
CA PHE A 23 9.12 -1.58 1.11
C PHE A 23 9.89 -1.96 -0.16
N ASN A 24 11.04 -1.35 -0.41
CA ASN A 24 11.83 -1.61 -1.61
C ASN A 24 12.39 -3.03 -1.67
N ILE A 25 12.98 -3.53 -0.57
CA ILE A 25 13.50 -4.90 -0.51
C ILE A 25 12.37 -5.91 -0.76
N SER A 26 11.22 -5.70 -0.13
CA SER A 26 10.08 -6.60 -0.26
C SER A 26 9.49 -6.59 -1.67
N SER A 27 9.39 -5.42 -2.29
CA SER A 27 8.91 -5.27 -3.66
C SER A 27 9.83 -5.97 -4.66
N ILE A 28 11.15 -5.72 -4.59
CA ILE A 28 12.15 -6.36 -5.46
C ILE A 28 12.16 -7.89 -5.29
N THR A 29 12.24 -8.39 -4.05
CA THR A 29 12.29 -9.83 -3.77
C THR A 29 10.99 -10.55 -4.15
N SER A 30 9.83 -9.89 -4.01
CA SER A 30 8.55 -10.43 -4.47
C SER A 30 8.48 -10.53 -5.99
N THR A 31 8.94 -9.51 -6.74
CA THR A 31 9.00 -9.57 -8.21
C THR A 31 9.93 -10.67 -8.69
N ILE A 32 11.12 -10.82 -8.09
CA ILE A 32 12.06 -11.91 -8.40
C ILE A 32 11.40 -13.28 -8.15
N SER A 33 10.73 -13.45 -7.01
CA SER A 33 10.04 -14.70 -6.67
C SER A 33 8.93 -15.02 -7.67
N MET A 34 8.23 -14.00 -8.18
CA MET A 34 7.16 -14.19 -9.16
C MET A 34 7.67 -14.50 -10.55
N VAL A 35 8.80 -13.90 -10.97
CA VAL A 35 9.52 -14.30 -12.20
C VAL A 35 10.00 -15.75 -12.09
N MET A 36 10.56 -16.13 -10.94
CA MET A 36 11.00 -17.51 -10.68
C MET A 36 9.83 -18.51 -10.77
N LEU A 37 8.66 -18.16 -10.22
CA LEU A 37 7.45 -18.97 -10.35
C LEU A 37 6.99 -19.11 -11.81
N ALA A 38 6.96 -18.01 -12.57
CA ALA A 38 6.58 -18.03 -13.98
C ALA A 38 7.50 -18.93 -14.82
N MET A 39 8.82 -18.85 -14.59
CA MET A 39 9.83 -19.69 -15.24
C MET A 39 9.69 -21.16 -14.83
N SER A 40 9.54 -21.43 -13.53
CA SER A 40 9.36 -22.78 -13.00
C SER A 40 8.13 -23.48 -13.62
N LEU A 41 7.05 -22.73 -13.84
CA LEU A 41 5.85 -23.21 -14.53
C LEU A 41 6.06 -23.38 -16.04
N HIS A 42 6.86 -22.53 -16.70
CA HIS A 42 7.12 -22.62 -18.13
C HIS A 42 7.98 -23.85 -18.48
N TYR A 43 9.06 -24.06 -17.71
CA TYR A 43 9.99 -25.17 -17.90
C TYR A 43 9.53 -26.48 -17.23
N SER A 44 8.30 -26.52 -16.69
CA SER A 44 7.72 -27.70 -16.03
C SER A 44 8.65 -28.30 -14.96
N TRP A 45 9.23 -27.44 -14.13
CA TRP A 45 10.07 -27.84 -13.01
C TRP A 45 9.28 -28.64 -11.95
N PRO A 46 9.97 -29.32 -11.02
CA PRO A 46 9.32 -30.10 -9.98
C PRO A 46 8.31 -29.25 -9.20
N PRO A 47 7.12 -29.79 -8.86
CA PRO A 47 6.08 -29.05 -8.12
C PRO A 47 6.57 -28.42 -6.81
N VAL A 48 7.59 -29.02 -6.19
CA VAL A 48 8.25 -28.50 -4.99
C VAL A 48 8.84 -27.10 -5.22
N MET A 49 9.43 -26.84 -6.40
CA MET A 49 10.02 -25.55 -6.72
C MET A 49 8.96 -24.46 -6.93
N ASN A 50 7.82 -24.82 -7.53
CA ASN A 50 6.66 -23.92 -7.62
C ASN A 50 6.17 -23.53 -6.23
N LEU A 51 6.10 -24.50 -5.31
CA LEU A 51 5.66 -24.27 -3.94
C LEU A 51 6.63 -23.36 -3.18
N ILE A 52 7.93 -23.60 -3.29
CA ILE A 52 8.97 -22.76 -2.67
C ILE A 52 8.89 -21.33 -3.21
N SER A 53 8.75 -21.16 -4.53
CA SER A 53 8.64 -19.84 -5.17
C SER A 53 7.39 -19.09 -4.69
N LEU A 54 6.25 -19.77 -4.62
CA LEU A 54 5.00 -19.18 -4.15
C LEU A 54 5.06 -18.83 -2.66
N CYS A 55 5.60 -19.70 -1.81
CA CYS A 55 5.78 -19.44 -0.39
C CYS A 55 6.73 -18.26 -0.15
N SER A 56 7.82 -18.18 -0.91
CA SER A 56 8.77 -17.07 -0.85
C SER A 56 8.10 -15.76 -1.27
N PHE A 57 7.36 -15.77 -2.37
CA PHE A 57 6.56 -14.61 -2.81
C PHE A 57 5.60 -14.15 -1.71
N MET A 58 4.82 -15.06 -1.12
CA MET A 58 3.87 -14.70 -0.05
C MET A 58 4.57 -14.16 1.19
N TRP A 59 5.74 -14.69 1.55
CA TRP A 59 6.52 -14.22 2.69
C TRP A 59 7.01 -12.79 2.47
N TRP A 60 7.71 -12.54 1.37
CA TRP A 60 8.26 -11.22 1.04
C TRP A 60 7.16 -10.17 0.86
N PHE A 61 6.05 -10.54 0.21
CA PHE A 61 4.91 -9.65 0.05
C PHE A 61 4.33 -9.22 1.41
N SER A 62 4.20 -10.16 2.34
CA SER A 62 3.66 -9.90 3.68
C SER A 62 4.64 -9.15 4.57
N PHE A 63 5.94 -9.28 4.29
CA PHE A 63 7.00 -8.67 5.08
C PHE A 63 7.14 -7.16 4.85
N GLY A 64 6.69 -6.61 3.72
CA GLY A 64 6.84 -5.17 3.47
C GLY A 64 5.60 -4.50 2.91
N ILE A 65 5.01 -5.05 1.85
CA ILE A 65 3.95 -4.33 1.12
C ILE A 65 2.66 -4.23 1.93
N GLY A 66 2.38 -5.18 2.83
CA GLY A 66 1.20 -5.12 3.69
C GLY A 66 1.21 -3.92 4.65
N PRO A 67 1.93 -4.02 5.78
CA PRO A 67 1.84 -3.03 6.86
C PRO A 67 2.47 -1.69 6.49
N VAL A 68 3.58 -1.68 5.74
CA VAL A 68 4.32 -0.45 5.46
C VAL A 68 3.49 0.54 4.64
N THR A 69 2.73 0.05 3.66
CA THR A 69 1.93 0.91 2.78
C THR A 69 0.81 1.61 3.54
N TRP A 70 0.17 0.92 4.50
CA TRP A 70 -0.85 1.51 5.36
C TRP A 70 -0.27 2.51 6.37
N VAL A 71 0.91 2.21 6.92
CA VAL A 71 1.61 3.09 7.85
C VAL A 71 2.04 4.38 7.14
N VAL A 72 2.67 4.26 5.97
CA VAL A 72 3.11 5.42 5.17
C VAL A 72 1.92 6.25 4.70
N ALA A 73 0.83 5.63 4.24
CA ALA A 73 -0.39 6.35 3.89
C ALA A 73 -0.95 7.13 5.09
N ALA A 74 -0.89 6.56 6.29
CA ALA A 74 -1.33 7.22 7.50
C ALA A 74 -0.41 8.39 7.93
N GLU A 75 0.88 8.34 7.62
CA GLU A 75 1.85 9.38 7.98
C GLU A 75 1.79 10.61 7.06
N ILE A 76 1.48 10.42 5.78
CA ILE A 76 1.41 11.51 4.79
C ILE A 76 0.14 12.35 4.97
N LEU A 77 -0.91 11.78 5.57
CA LEU A 77 -2.24 12.39 5.62
C LEU A 77 -2.45 13.24 6.89
N PRO A 78 -2.92 14.49 6.77
CA PRO A 78 -3.25 15.31 7.92
C PRO A 78 -4.49 14.75 8.65
N LEU A 79 -4.51 14.91 9.98
CA LEU A 79 -5.47 14.26 10.89
C LEU A 79 -6.94 14.45 10.48
N HIS A 80 -7.30 15.65 9.99
CA HIS A 80 -8.68 16.01 9.65
C HIS A 80 -9.20 15.38 8.35
N LEU A 81 -8.33 15.01 7.39
CA LEU A 81 -8.72 14.35 6.13
C LEU A 81 -8.37 12.86 6.09
N LYS A 82 -7.60 12.37 7.05
CA LYS A 82 -7.09 11.00 7.12
C LYS A 82 -8.17 9.94 6.92
N ALA A 83 -9.30 10.07 7.63
CA ALA A 83 -10.40 9.11 7.53
C ALA A 83 -11.01 9.05 6.12
N LYS A 84 -11.19 10.20 5.45
CA LYS A 84 -11.77 10.30 4.10
C LYS A 84 -10.80 9.79 3.03
N ALA A 85 -9.52 10.12 3.14
CA ALA A 85 -8.50 9.66 2.21
C ALA A 85 -8.26 8.14 2.34
N MET A 86 -8.21 7.62 3.56
CA MET A 86 -8.03 6.18 3.80
C MET A 86 -9.21 5.36 3.27
N SER A 87 -10.46 5.82 3.41
CA SER A 87 -11.62 5.10 2.88
C SER A 87 -11.62 5.02 1.36
N ILE A 88 -11.26 6.12 0.67
CA ILE A 88 -11.07 6.14 -0.79
C ILE A 88 -9.93 5.19 -1.19
N GLY A 89 -8.81 5.21 -0.46
CA GLY A 89 -7.68 4.31 -0.70
C GLY A 89 -8.06 2.83 -0.56
N VAL A 90 -8.80 2.47 0.48
CA VAL A 90 -9.31 1.10 0.67
C VAL A 90 -10.25 0.71 -0.47
N PHE A 91 -11.16 1.61 -0.87
CA PHE A 91 -12.09 1.36 -1.98
C PHE A 91 -11.34 1.09 -3.28
N LEU A 92 -10.37 1.94 -3.64
CA LEU A 92 -9.54 1.76 -4.83
C LEU A 92 -8.72 0.46 -4.76
N ASN A 93 -8.11 0.17 -3.62
CA ASN A 93 -7.36 -1.08 -3.43
C ASN A 93 -8.25 -2.33 -3.62
N ARG A 94 -9.48 -2.30 -3.10
CA ARG A 94 -10.45 -3.39 -3.29
C ARG A 94 -10.92 -3.49 -4.73
N LEU A 95 -11.15 -2.37 -5.39
CA LEU A 95 -11.54 -2.31 -6.80
C LEU A 95 -10.43 -2.90 -7.68
N THR A 96 -9.19 -2.45 -7.51
CA THR A 96 -8.02 -2.98 -8.24
C THR A 96 -7.83 -4.47 -7.98
N SER A 97 -7.98 -4.92 -6.73
CA SER A 97 -7.92 -6.35 -6.40
C SER A 97 -8.99 -7.16 -7.14
N GLY A 98 -10.22 -6.63 -7.25
CA GLY A 98 -11.30 -7.26 -8.00
C GLY A 98 -11.01 -7.33 -9.49
N ILE A 99 -10.50 -6.24 -10.08
CA ILE A 99 -10.09 -6.21 -11.50
C ILE A 99 -8.97 -7.20 -11.76
N CYS A 100 -7.95 -7.27 -10.89
CA CYS A 100 -6.86 -8.23 -11.02
C CYS A 100 -7.38 -9.67 -10.95
N ALA A 101 -8.34 -9.98 -10.09
CA ALA A 101 -8.93 -11.33 -9.98
C ALA A 101 -9.69 -11.73 -11.26
N THR A 102 -10.49 -10.82 -11.84
CA THR A 102 -11.22 -11.11 -13.09
C THR A 102 -10.28 -11.19 -14.29
N SER A 103 -9.29 -10.29 -14.38
CA SER A 103 -8.26 -10.36 -15.43
C SER A 103 -7.42 -11.63 -15.35
N PHE A 104 -7.04 -12.09 -14.15
CA PHE A 104 -6.26 -13.32 -14.00
C PHE A 104 -7.00 -14.53 -14.55
N LEU A 105 -8.31 -14.64 -14.28
CA LEU A 105 -9.11 -15.75 -14.80
C LEU A 105 -9.14 -15.75 -16.33
N SER A 106 -9.42 -14.61 -16.96
CA SER A 106 -9.40 -14.46 -18.42
C SER A 106 -8.03 -14.77 -19.03
N LEU A 107 -6.95 -14.30 -18.38
CA LEU A 107 -5.59 -14.48 -18.87
C LEU A 107 -5.11 -15.93 -18.73
N SER A 108 -5.50 -16.59 -17.64
CA SER A 108 -5.18 -18.00 -17.40
C SER A 108 -5.81 -18.93 -18.44
N MET A 109 -6.99 -18.58 -18.96
CA MET A 109 -7.65 -19.33 -20.04
C MET A 109 -7.00 -19.08 -21.41
N ALA A 110 -6.51 -17.86 -21.67
CA ALA A 110 -5.93 -17.50 -22.96
C ALA A 110 -4.46 -17.92 -23.13
N LEU A 111 -3.63 -17.70 -22.09
CA LEU A 111 -2.16 -17.86 -22.15
C LEU A 111 -1.65 -18.95 -21.20
N GLY A 112 -2.55 -19.62 -20.47
CA GLY A 112 -2.17 -20.56 -19.42
C GLY A 112 -1.68 -19.88 -18.15
N ILE A 113 -1.47 -20.70 -17.11
CA ILE A 113 -1.09 -20.24 -15.77
C ILE A 113 0.30 -19.59 -15.77
N SER A 114 1.27 -20.16 -16.50
CA SER A 114 2.63 -19.62 -16.62
C SER A 114 2.64 -18.22 -17.27
N GLY A 115 1.91 -18.05 -18.39
CA GLY A 115 1.78 -16.76 -19.08
C GLY A 115 1.10 -15.70 -18.22
N ALA A 116 0.09 -16.08 -17.44
CA ALA A 116 -0.56 -15.16 -16.51
C ALA A 116 0.41 -14.64 -15.44
N PHE A 117 1.15 -15.53 -14.76
CA PHE A 117 2.14 -15.10 -13.76
C PHE A 117 3.27 -14.26 -14.36
N GLY A 118 3.73 -14.58 -15.57
CA GLY A 118 4.72 -13.77 -16.30
C GLY A 118 4.22 -12.35 -16.59
N PHE A 119 2.96 -12.21 -17.02
CA PHE A 119 2.35 -10.89 -17.26
C PHE A 119 2.27 -10.04 -15.98
N TYR A 120 1.81 -10.62 -14.87
CA TYR A 120 1.80 -9.92 -13.59
C TYR A 120 3.23 -9.60 -13.11
N ALA A 121 4.23 -10.43 -13.46
CA ALA A 121 5.63 -10.18 -13.08
C ALA A 121 6.17 -8.94 -13.78
N ILE A 122 5.86 -8.76 -15.06
CA ILE A 122 6.21 -7.55 -15.82
C ILE A 122 5.54 -6.32 -15.21
N ILE A 123 4.24 -6.38 -14.90
CA ILE A 123 3.52 -5.29 -14.26
C ILE A 123 4.16 -4.94 -12.90
N SER A 124 4.49 -5.95 -12.10
CA SER A 124 5.15 -5.75 -10.81
C SER A 124 6.53 -5.10 -10.96
N ALA A 125 7.31 -5.47 -11.97
CA ALA A 125 8.62 -4.88 -12.24
C ALA A 125 8.50 -3.40 -12.63
N ILE A 126 7.52 -3.06 -13.47
CA ILE A 126 7.21 -1.65 -13.81
C ILE A 126 6.82 -0.88 -12.56
N ALA A 127 5.99 -1.48 -11.68
CA ALA A 127 5.61 -0.85 -10.42
C ALA A 127 6.82 -0.63 -9.51
N VAL A 128 7.73 -1.60 -9.37
CA VAL A 128 8.98 -1.46 -8.61
C VAL A 128 9.82 -0.29 -9.14
N VAL A 129 10.00 -0.21 -10.46
CA VAL A 129 10.76 0.90 -11.09
C VAL A 129 10.09 2.24 -10.80
N PHE A 130 8.76 2.31 -10.94
CA PHE A 130 7.99 3.49 -10.59
C PHE A 130 8.20 3.89 -9.13
N TYR A 131 8.12 2.95 -8.18
CA TYR A 131 8.33 3.25 -6.77
C TYR A 131 9.76 3.72 -6.47
N CYS A 132 10.76 3.09 -7.06
CA CYS A 132 12.17 3.49 -6.87
C CYS A 132 12.45 4.93 -7.35
N ILE A 133 11.77 5.38 -8.41
CA ILE A 133 11.98 6.71 -9.01
C ILE A 133 11.06 7.77 -8.36
N PHE A 134 9.77 7.47 -8.21
CA PHE A 134 8.74 8.45 -7.80
C PHE A 134 8.56 8.58 -6.29
N ILE A 135 9.11 7.66 -5.48
CA ILE A 135 9.17 7.83 -4.02
C ILE A 135 10.56 8.37 -3.67
N PRO A 136 10.76 9.71 -3.71
CA PRO A 136 11.95 10.31 -3.15
C PRO A 136 12.00 10.04 -1.65
N GLU A 137 13.22 9.98 -1.14
CA GLU A 137 13.59 9.65 0.22
C GLU A 137 12.85 10.52 1.24
N SER A 138 11.80 10.01 1.87
CA SER A 138 11.17 10.67 3.03
C SER A 138 11.97 10.45 4.31
N GLN A 139 13.30 10.59 4.25
CA GLN A 139 14.10 10.77 5.45
C GLN A 139 13.95 12.21 5.93
N GLY A 140 13.21 12.39 7.02
CA GLY A 140 13.52 13.46 7.97
C GLY A 140 12.67 14.73 7.95
N LYS A 141 11.55 14.80 7.22
CA LYS A 141 10.54 15.82 7.55
C LYS A 141 9.69 15.31 8.70
N SER A 142 9.83 15.94 9.86
CA SER A 142 8.97 15.65 11.00
C SER A 142 7.52 16.03 10.67
N LEU A 143 6.58 15.33 11.29
CA LEU A 143 5.14 15.63 11.19
C LEU A 143 4.81 17.08 11.61
N GLU A 144 5.71 17.75 12.34
CA GLU A 144 5.52 19.12 12.81
C GLU A 144 5.58 20.17 11.68
N GLU A 145 6.53 20.09 10.73
CA GLU A 145 6.63 21.08 9.64
C GLU A 145 5.43 21.03 8.67
N ILE A 146 4.91 19.82 8.39
CA ILE A 146 3.76 19.65 7.49
C ILE A 146 2.48 20.18 8.16
N GLN A 147 2.39 20.10 9.49
CA GLN A 147 1.24 20.59 10.25
C GLN A 147 1.27 22.12 10.42
N GLU A 148 2.45 22.72 10.57
CA GLU A 148 2.61 24.20 10.61
C GLU A 148 2.30 24.87 9.27
N ASP A 149 2.67 24.27 8.13
CA ASP A 149 2.32 24.81 6.80
C ASP A 149 0.82 24.66 6.49
N LEU A 150 0.19 23.55 6.88
CA LEU A 150 -1.27 23.37 6.70
C LEU A 150 -2.10 24.27 7.62
N LEU A 151 -1.64 24.57 8.84
CA LEU A 151 -2.31 25.51 9.75
C LEU A 151 -2.24 26.96 9.23
N LYS A 152 -1.19 27.34 8.49
CA LYS A 152 -1.13 28.66 7.80
C LYS A 152 -2.19 28.78 6.71
N ASP A 153 -2.45 27.71 5.95
CA ASP A 153 -3.44 27.74 4.87
C ASP A 153 -4.89 27.66 5.36
N THR A 154 -5.13 27.04 6.53
CA THR A 154 -6.49 26.90 7.10
C THR A 154 -7.10 28.25 7.51
N CYS A 155 -6.28 29.28 7.79
CA CYS A 155 -6.79 30.64 8.03
C CYS A 155 -7.51 31.25 6.79
N SER A 156 -7.38 30.63 5.62
CA SER A 156 -8.00 31.08 4.36
C SER A 156 -9.19 30.21 3.90
N VAL A 157 -9.37 29.01 4.46
CA VAL A 157 -10.31 27.99 3.95
C VAL A 157 -11.53 27.80 4.87
N ASP A 158 -11.75 28.67 5.86
CA ASP A 158 -13.01 28.75 6.63
C ASP A 158 -14.20 29.37 5.85
N LYS A 159 -14.23 29.21 4.52
CA LYS A 159 -15.38 29.57 3.66
C LYS A 159 -15.84 28.43 2.76
N VAL A 160 -15.77 27.19 3.24
CA VAL A 160 -16.59 26.11 2.67
C VAL A 160 -17.77 25.90 3.62
N GLU A 161 -18.88 26.57 3.32
CA GLU A 161 -20.19 26.26 3.89
C GLU A 161 -20.52 24.80 3.55
N LEU A 162 -20.22 23.89 4.48
CA LEU A 162 -20.83 22.58 4.47
C LEU A 162 -22.31 22.76 4.86
N PRO A 163 -23.27 22.27 4.07
CA PRO A 163 -24.67 22.24 4.50
C PRO A 163 -24.78 21.25 5.67
N ILE A 164 -24.60 21.76 6.89
CA ILE A 164 -24.91 21.05 8.11
C ILE A 164 -26.43 20.98 8.17
N PHE A 165 -26.98 19.79 7.96
CA PHE A 165 -28.34 19.46 8.37
C PHE A 165 -28.36 19.49 9.90
N CYS A 166 -28.63 20.66 10.48
CA CYS A 166 -28.83 20.82 11.92
C CYS A 166 -30.21 20.25 12.31
N PRO A 167 -30.31 19.27 13.22
CA PRO A 167 -31.56 19.03 13.92
C PRO A 167 -31.88 20.21 14.86
N PRO A 168 -33.16 20.54 15.08
CA PRO A 168 -33.55 21.78 15.75
C PRO A 168 -33.53 21.60 17.27
N HIS A 169 -32.39 21.80 17.93
CA HIS A 169 -32.41 22.37 19.29
C HIS A 169 -31.05 22.92 19.76
N SER A 170 -31.07 24.22 20.05
CA SER A 170 -30.22 25.00 20.98
C SER A 170 -28.71 25.19 20.74
N MET A 171 -28.39 26.46 20.49
CA MET A 171 -27.30 27.29 21.05
C MET A 171 -25.84 26.91 20.79
N THR A 172 -25.28 27.60 19.79
CA THR A 172 -23.98 28.30 19.79
C THR A 172 -23.09 28.06 21.02
N LYS A 173 -22.07 27.21 20.85
CA LYS A 173 -20.80 27.34 21.57
C LYS A 173 -19.65 27.13 20.61
N THR A 174 -19.02 28.24 20.24
CA THR A 174 -17.71 28.33 19.62
C THR A 174 -16.70 27.67 20.56
N CYS A 175 -16.26 26.45 20.27
CA CYS A 175 -15.15 25.83 20.98
C CYS A 175 -13.84 26.34 20.38
N TYR A 176 -13.26 27.34 21.03
CA TYR A 176 -11.84 27.66 20.91
C TYR A 176 -11.06 26.54 21.61
N VAL A 177 -10.19 25.84 20.87
CA VAL A 177 -9.14 25.02 21.48
C VAL A 177 -7.85 25.84 21.39
N ASN A 178 -7.42 26.36 22.54
CA ASN A 178 -6.11 26.98 22.73
C ASN A 178 -5.05 25.89 22.87
N VAL A 179 -3.91 26.17 22.22
CA VAL A 179 -2.58 25.51 22.16
C VAL A 179 -2.32 24.40 23.18
#